data_AF-A0A847ECG0-F1
#
_entry.id   AF-A0A847ECG0-F1
#
_cell.length_a   1.000
_cell.length_b   1.000
_cell.length_c   1.000
_cell.angle_alpha   90.00
_cell.angle_beta   90.00
_cell.angle_gamma   90.00
#
_symmetry.space_group_name_H-M   'P 1'
#
loop_
_entity.id
_entity.type
_entity.pdbx_description
1 polymer ?
#
loop_
_entity_poly.entity_id
_entity_poly.type
_entity_poly.pdbx_seq_one_letter_code
_entity_poly.pdbx_strand_id
1 'polypeptide(L)'
;MGNIKDNVKRAIHFQYPDYIPLMYYDHNLIEKTDVVSIFVTELAGGPGHDTSEWGFRWELEKNDQGFYAPGSVKYPAITSWDQLKNYKPLVAKKSGRFDYAQKLMSKYPDRYYVANCEASNFTLCAYIRGFEDFLCDLYEEPENVRKLIDIVFDAEEDLIGECAAAGFDAVWWEDDWGTQLAPIVNPELLREFFLPRMKKAVDLAHSLGIDIWLHSCGYIYDLIPDLISIGIDGLNLGQVSLNGVERMGKEFGGKICFLTPGNYQSTGITGTVQEIFDEIEKFTIHLNTEKGGMVGLVSAVSTRLGYGAPLENALALPRAFEKYCGRWNPIKR
;
A
#
# COMPACT_ATOMS: atom_id res chain seq x y z
N MET A 1 -4.00 3.82 29.00
CA MET A 1 -3.97 3.25 27.63
C MET A 1 -2.62 2.60 27.44
N GLY A 2 -2.55 1.45 26.77
CA GLY A 2 -1.29 0.78 26.43
C GLY A 2 -0.45 1.59 25.45
N ASN A 3 0.71 1.06 25.08
CA ASN A 3 1.58 1.62 24.05
C ASN A 3 0.84 1.64 22.68
N ILE A 4 0.92 2.74 21.94
CA ILE A 4 0.21 2.92 20.65
C ILE A 4 0.65 1.87 19.62
N LYS A 5 1.96 1.66 19.47
CA LYS A 5 2.54 0.63 18.60
C LYS A 5 2.05 -0.77 18.98
N ASP A 6 1.98 -1.07 20.28
CA ASP A 6 1.43 -2.35 20.76
C ASP A 6 -0.03 -2.52 20.34
N ASN A 7 -0.85 -1.47 20.46
CA ASN A 7 -2.24 -1.53 20.00
C ASN A 7 -2.35 -1.80 18.48
N VAL A 8 -1.49 -1.17 17.67
CA VAL A 8 -1.43 -1.42 16.22
C VAL A 8 -1.06 -2.87 15.95
N LYS A 9 -0.01 -3.40 16.59
CA LYS A 9 0.39 -4.81 16.46
C LYS A 9 -0.73 -5.76 16.85
N ARG A 10 -1.43 -5.50 17.96
CA ARG A 10 -2.59 -6.31 18.36
C ARG A 10 -3.74 -6.25 17.36
N ALA A 11 -3.98 -5.09 16.74
CA ALA A 11 -5.02 -4.96 15.73
C ALA A 11 -4.70 -5.75 14.47
N ILE A 12 -3.45 -5.71 14.00
CA ILE A 12 -2.99 -6.45 12.82
C ILE A 12 -2.99 -7.96 13.08
N HIS A 13 -2.47 -8.37 14.24
CA HIS A 13 -2.24 -9.78 14.60
C HIS A 13 -3.39 -10.44 15.36
N PHE A 14 -4.58 -9.83 15.36
CA PHE A 14 -5.80 -10.38 15.96
C PHE A 14 -5.70 -10.68 17.47
N GLN A 15 -5.17 -9.73 18.25
CA GLN A 15 -4.89 -9.88 19.69
C GLN A 15 -5.64 -8.87 20.57
N TYR A 16 -6.91 -8.63 20.31
CA TYR A 16 -7.80 -7.81 21.15
C TYR A 16 -7.24 -6.39 21.41
N PRO A 17 -7.11 -5.54 20.37
CA PRO A 17 -6.73 -4.15 20.56
C PRO A 17 -7.75 -3.40 21.41
N ASP A 18 -7.31 -2.33 22.08
CA ASP A 18 -8.20 -1.47 22.87
C ASP A 18 -9.10 -0.61 21.98
N TYR A 19 -8.66 -0.33 20.75
CA TYR A 19 -9.35 0.48 19.75
C TYR A 19 -8.85 0.14 18.33
N ILE A 20 -9.64 0.47 17.30
CA ILE A 20 -9.24 0.34 15.89
C ILE A 20 -8.19 1.41 15.57
N PRO A 21 -6.95 1.08 15.17
CA PRO A 21 -5.92 2.09 14.90
C PRO A 21 -6.26 3.01 13.74
N LEU A 22 -5.69 4.21 13.76
CA LEU A 22 -5.81 5.21 12.70
C LEU A 22 -4.47 5.53 12.07
N MET A 23 -4.47 5.65 10.75
CA MET A 23 -3.38 6.17 9.96
C MET A 23 -3.80 7.47 9.27
N TYR A 24 -3.21 8.59 9.66
CA TYR A 24 -3.27 9.83 8.87
C TYR A 24 -2.09 9.87 7.93
N TYR A 25 -2.36 10.04 6.63
CA TYR A 25 -1.30 10.14 5.62
C TYR A 25 -0.52 11.47 5.70
N ASP A 26 -1.03 12.47 6.43
CA ASP A 26 -0.38 13.78 6.62
C ASP A 26 0.51 13.77 7.87
N HIS A 27 1.83 13.91 7.69
CA HIS A 27 2.81 13.93 8.77
C HIS A 27 2.67 15.15 9.69
N ASN A 28 1.98 16.22 9.28
CA ASN A 28 1.66 17.34 10.16
C ASN A 28 0.64 16.95 11.24
N LEU A 29 -0.05 15.82 11.08
CA LEU A 29 -1.02 15.26 12.02
C LEU A 29 -0.48 14.04 12.78
N ILE A 30 0.84 13.92 12.93
CA ILE A 30 1.49 12.78 13.60
C ILE A 30 1.02 12.53 15.04
N GLU A 31 0.52 13.56 15.73
CA GLU A 31 -0.06 13.39 17.07
C GLU A 31 -1.38 12.61 17.05
N LYS A 32 -2.11 12.68 15.93
CA LYS A 32 -3.40 11.97 15.72
C LYS A 32 -3.24 10.58 15.11
N THR A 33 -2.09 10.29 14.50
CA THR A 33 -1.84 9.00 13.83
C THR A 33 -1.24 7.97 14.79
N ASP A 34 -1.65 6.71 14.66
CA ASP A 34 -1.02 5.55 15.31
C ASP A 34 0.07 4.92 14.43
N VAL A 35 -0.13 5.01 13.11
CA VAL A 35 0.75 4.49 12.06
C VAL A 35 1.39 5.64 11.31
N VAL A 36 2.70 5.59 11.10
CA VAL A 36 3.44 6.55 10.27
C VAL A 36 4.01 5.81 9.07
N SER A 37 3.61 6.21 7.87
CA SER A 37 4.12 5.65 6.62
C SER A 37 5.14 6.61 6.01
N ILE A 38 6.27 6.08 5.55
CA ILE A 38 7.36 6.90 4.99
C ILE A 38 7.78 6.25 3.68
N PHE A 39 7.70 7.01 2.59
CA PHE A 39 8.25 6.56 1.30
C PHE A 39 9.76 6.38 1.42
N VAL A 40 10.23 5.19 1.10
CA VAL A 40 11.67 4.83 1.13
C VAL A 40 12.23 4.54 -0.25
N THR A 41 11.38 4.52 -1.27
CA THR A 41 11.71 4.40 -2.70
C THR A 41 11.35 5.70 -3.43
N GLU A 42 12.00 5.99 -4.55
CA GLU A 42 11.71 7.18 -5.35
C GLU A 42 11.38 6.79 -6.79
N LEU A 43 10.14 7.04 -7.23
CA LEU A 43 9.77 6.85 -8.63
C LEU A 43 9.98 8.09 -9.51
N ALA A 44 10.15 9.26 -8.90
CA ALA A 44 10.16 10.55 -9.58
C ALA A 44 11.30 11.46 -9.06
N GLY A 45 12.53 10.97 -9.15
CA GLY A 45 13.76 11.64 -8.71
C GLY A 45 14.45 12.50 -9.78
N GLY A 46 15.58 13.09 -9.40
CA GLY A 46 16.42 13.93 -10.26
C GLY A 46 15.91 15.37 -10.48
N PRO A 47 16.67 16.24 -11.18
CA PRO A 47 16.31 17.65 -11.38
C PRO A 47 14.99 17.87 -12.13
N GLY A 48 14.58 16.88 -12.94
CA GLY A 48 13.33 16.88 -13.70
C GLY A 48 12.15 16.23 -12.97
N HIS A 49 12.38 15.61 -11.81
CA HIS A 49 11.38 14.82 -11.07
C HIS A 49 10.66 13.77 -11.93
N ASP A 50 11.35 13.18 -12.90
CA ASP A 50 10.75 12.31 -13.90
C ASP A 50 11.40 10.93 -13.97
N THR A 51 12.47 10.66 -13.21
CA THR A 51 13.26 9.43 -13.32
C THR A 51 13.21 8.61 -12.04
N SER A 52 12.86 7.33 -12.17
CA SER A 52 12.81 6.39 -11.04
C SER A 52 14.19 5.83 -10.69
N GLU A 53 14.33 5.30 -9.47
CA GLU A 53 15.49 4.50 -9.08
C GLU A 53 15.63 3.15 -9.83
N TRP A 54 14.67 2.84 -10.71
CA TRP A 54 14.68 1.66 -11.56
C TRP A 54 14.98 2.00 -13.03
N GLY A 55 15.23 3.27 -13.34
CA GLY A 55 15.69 3.74 -14.65
C GLY A 55 14.57 4.03 -15.65
N PHE A 56 13.31 3.74 -15.35
CA PHE A 56 12.18 4.18 -16.16
C PHE A 56 11.82 5.64 -15.85
N ARG A 57 11.18 6.32 -16.80
CA ARG A 57 10.82 7.74 -16.70
C ARG A 57 9.36 8.02 -17.03
N TRP A 58 8.83 9.01 -16.33
CA TRP A 58 7.48 9.54 -16.50
C TRP A 58 7.45 10.68 -17.52
N GLU A 59 6.31 10.82 -18.20
CA GLU A 59 5.93 12.11 -18.73
C GLU A 59 5.00 12.75 -17.71
N LEU A 60 5.49 13.81 -17.07
CA LEU A 60 4.73 14.56 -16.09
C LEU A 60 3.69 15.43 -16.80
N GLU A 61 2.47 14.93 -16.90
CA GLU A 61 1.33 15.76 -17.30
C GLU A 61 0.88 16.62 -16.12
N LYS A 62 0.95 17.94 -16.28
CA LYS A 62 0.34 18.87 -15.33
C LYS A 62 -1.16 18.84 -15.54
N ASN A 63 -1.91 18.44 -14.52
CA ASN A 63 -3.35 18.71 -14.55
C ASN A 63 -3.62 20.22 -14.37
N ASP A 64 -4.85 20.65 -14.64
CA ASP A 64 -5.28 22.05 -14.55
C ASP A 64 -5.12 22.66 -13.13
N GLN A 65 -4.89 21.82 -12.11
CA GLN A 65 -4.66 22.23 -10.72
C GLN A 65 -3.17 22.24 -10.33
N GLY A 66 -2.26 22.01 -11.29
CA GLY A 66 -0.81 22.02 -11.06
C GLY A 66 -0.27 20.80 -10.30
N PHE A 67 -1.10 19.76 -10.12
CA PHE A 67 -0.65 18.48 -9.57
C PHE A 67 -0.11 17.59 -10.68
N TYR A 68 0.98 16.90 -10.37
CA TYR A 68 1.50 15.82 -11.17
C TYR A 68 0.76 14.54 -10.78
N ALA A 69 -0.19 14.11 -11.60
CA ALA A 69 -0.58 12.71 -11.56
C ALA A 69 0.57 11.93 -12.23
N PRO A 70 1.12 10.86 -11.63
CA PRO A 70 1.99 9.98 -12.39
C PRO A 70 1.16 9.47 -13.57
N GLY A 71 1.53 9.93 -14.78
CA GLY A 71 0.90 9.50 -16.01
C GLY A 71 1.22 8.03 -16.29
N SER A 72 1.00 7.57 -17.51
CA SER A 72 1.59 6.28 -17.92
C SER A 72 3.11 6.42 -18.00
N VAL A 73 3.85 5.38 -17.60
CA VAL A 73 5.29 5.29 -17.93
C VAL A 73 5.43 5.41 -19.45
N LYS A 74 6.15 6.43 -19.91
CA LYS A 74 6.39 6.67 -21.34
C LYS A 74 7.73 6.13 -21.81
N TYR A 75 8.70 6.07 -20.89
CA TYR A 75 10.04 5.60 -21.20
C TYR A 75 10.37 4.45 -20.24
N PRO A 76 10.07 3.20 -20.62
CA PRO A 76 10.45 2.04 -19.81
C PRO A 76 11.98 1.95 -19.73
N ALA A 77 12.47 1.31 -18.68
CA ALA A 77 13.91 1.16 -18.47
C ALA A 77 14.54 0.19 -19.48
N ILE A 78 13.76 -0.79 -19.94
CA ILE A 78 14.12 -1.69 -21.04
C ILE A 78 12.99 -1.76 -22.08
N THR A 79 13.35 -1.70 -23.35
CA THR A 79 12.44 -1.85 -24.51
C THR A 79 12.71 -3.14 -25.31
N SER A 80 13.73 -3.90 -24.92
CA SER A 80 14.08 -5.20 -25.52
C SER A 80 14.73 -6.10 -24.48
N TRP A 81 14.43 -7.41 -24.53
CA TRP A 81 15.01 -8.39 -23.62
C TRP A 81 16.53 -8.54 -23.71
N ASP A 82 17.17 -8.10 -24.81
CA ASP A 82 18.63 -8.04 -24.89
C ASP A 82 19.24 -7.04 -23.91
N GLN A 83 18.49 -6.00 -23.53
CA GLN A 83 18.93 -5.01 -22.53
C GLN A 83 18.91 -5.58 -21.11
N LEU A 84 18.09 -6.60 -20.84
CA LEU A 84 17.98 -7.23 -19.52
C LEU A 84 19.33 -7.78 -19.02
N LYS A 85 20.18 -8.31 -19.93
CA LYS A 85 21.50 -8.86 -19.60
C LYS A 85 22.42 -7.87 -18.90
N ASN A 86 22.26 -6.58 -19.20
CA ASN A 86 23.05 -5.49 -18.64
C ASN A 86 22.22 -4.56 -17.75
N TYR A 87 20.93 -4.87 -17.57
CA TYR A 87 20.06 -4.08 -16.72
C TYR A 87 20.52 -4.21 -15.28
N LYS A 88 20.77 -3.06 -14.67
CA LYS A 88 21.02 -2.92 -13.25
C LYS A 88 20.10 -1.82 -12.77
N PRO A 89 19.21 -2.10 -11.80
CA PRO A 89 18.47 -1.04 -11.14
C PRO A 89 19.44 0.05 -10.68
N LEU A 90 19.02 1.32 -10.75
CA LEU A 90 19.80 2.42 -10.17
C LEU A 90 19.77 2.37 -8.63
N VAL A 91 19.06 1.37 -8.07
CA VAL A 91 19.02 0.95 -6.66
C VAL A 91 20.43 0.62 -6.17
N ALA A 92 21.19 1.67 -5.91
CA ALA A 92 22.34 1.66 -5.03
C ALA A 92 21.85 2.17 -3.68
N LYS A 93 22.32 1.55 -2.60
CA LYS A 93 22.14 1.98 -1.21
C LYS A 93 22.28 3.50 -1.12
N LYS A 94 21.13 4.19 -1.11
CA LYS A 94 21.10 5.64 -1.15
C LYS A 94 21.48 6.12 0.24
N SER A 95 22.65 6.75 0.36
CA SER A 95 23.08 7.34 1.63
C SER A 95 21.97 8.27 2.14
N GLY A 96 21.55 8.04 3.38
CA GLY A 96 20.50 8.83 4.02
C GLY A 96 19.06 8.45 3.68
N ARG A 97 18.79 7.31 2.99
CA ARG A 97 17.43 6.82 2.67
C ARG A 97 16.50 6.85 3.89
N PHE A 98 17.01 6.52 5.06
CA PHE A 98 16.23 6.45 6.30
C PHE A 98 16.44 7.62 7.26
N ASP A 99 17.20 8.66 6.91
CA ASP A 99 17.53 9.76 7.84
C ASP A 99 16.29 10.47 8.35
N TYR A 100 15.31 10.68 7.48
CA TYR A 100 14.03 11.30 7.86
C TYR A 100 13.23 10.39 8.80
N ALA A 101 13.17 9.08 8.49
CA ALA A 101 12.51 8.10 9.32
C ALA A 101 13.13 8.01 10.71
N GLN A 102 14.47 7.94 10.80
CA GLN A 102 15.19 7.88 12.07
C GLN A 102 14.95 9.12 12.94
N LYS A 103 14.87 10.31 12.34
CA LYS A 103 14.51 11.55 13.05
C LYS A 103 13.10 11.48 13.62
N LEU A 104 12.12 10.99 12.85
CA LEU A 104 10.75 10.82 13.32
C LEU A 104 10.65 9.76 14.41
N MET A 105 11.23 8.58 14.21
CA MET A 105 11.26 7.47 15.17
C MET A 105 11.87 7.89 16.51
N SER A 106 12.91 8.72 16.49
CA SER A 106 13.51 9.27 17.71
C SER A 106 12.56 10.22 18.46
N LYS A 107 11.74 10.98 17.72
CA LYS A 107 10.79 11.94 18.30
C LYS A 107 9.48 11.28 18.75
N TYR A 108 9.05 10.22 18.08
CA TYR A 108 7.77 9.53 18.27
C TYR A 108 7.94 8.00 18.34
N PRO A 109 8.69 7.48 19.33
CA PRO A 109 9.12 6.07 19.36
C PRO A 109 7.98 5.07 19.58
N ASP A 110 6.80 5.54 20.00
CA ASP A 110 5.61 4.75 20.29
C ASP A 110 4.68 4.59 19.07
N ARG A 111 5.02 5.14 17.90
CA ARG A 111 4.26 4.97 16.65
C ARG A 111 4.70 3.70 15.92
N TYR A 112 3.77 3.09 15.19
CA TYR A 112 4.06 1.97 14.30
C TYR A 112 4.56 2.51 12.95
N TYR A 113 5.78 2.17 12.55
CA TYR A 113 6.43 2.75 11.36
C TYR A 113 6.40 1.80 10.16
N VAL A 114 6.02 2.33 9.01
CA VAL A 114 5.87 1.58 7.76
C VAL A 114 6.75 2.19 6.69
N ALA A 115 7.62 1.37 6.10
CA ALA A 115 8.42 1.75 4.94
C ALA A 115 7.59 1.52 3.67
N ASN A 116 7.12 2.60 3.04
CA ASN A 116 6.30 2.52 1.84
C ASN A 116 7.16 2.51 0.58
N CYS A 117 6.90 1.53 -0.28
CA CYS A 117 7.55 1.34 -1.58
C CYS A 117 6.54 1.72 -2.67
N GLU A 118 6.72 2.89 -3.28
CA GLU A 118 5.78 3.54 -4.23
C GLU A 118 5.41 2.68 -5.45
N ALA A 119 6.24 1.72 -5.83
CA ALA A 119 5.90 0.65 -6.77
C ALA A 119 6.70 -0.61 -6.44
N SER A 120 6.01 -1.74 -6.41
CA SER A 120 6.57 -3.04 -6.06
C SER A 120 6.13 -4.15 -7.01
N ASN A 121 6.79 -5.31 -6.92
CA ASN A 121 6.35 -6.57 -7.55
C ASN A 121 5.91 -6.41 -9.03
N PHE A 122 4.63 -6.68 -9.34
CA PHE A 122 4.07 -6.68 -10.70
C PHE A 122 4.06 -5.28 -11.31
N THR A 123 3.60 -4.29 -10.56
CA THR A 123 3.52 -2.90 -11.00
C THR A 123 4.90 -2.38 -11.39
N LEU A 124 5.90 -2.68 -10.57
CA LEU A 124 7.28 -2.30 -10.84
C LEU A 124 7.85 -2.99 -12.10
N CYS A 125 7.60 -4.29 -12.27
CA CYS A 125 8.01 -5.00 -13.49
C CYS A 125 7.36 -4.38 -14.74
N ALA A 126 6.07 -4.07 -14.67
CA ALA A 126 5.33 -3.43 -15.76
C ALA A 126 5.87 -2.03 -16.08
N TYR A 127 6.35 -1.28 -15.10
CA TYR A 127 7.01 0.01 -15.33
C TYR A 127 8.41 -0.12 -15.95
N ILE A 128 9.20 -1.10 -15.50
CA ILE A 128 10.54 -1.37 -16.04
C ILE A 128 10.47 -1.77 -17.51
N ARG A 129 9.52 -2.64 -17.88
CA ARG A 129 9.38 -3.19 -19.23
C ARG A 129 8.46 -2.38 -20.15
N GLY A 130 7.53 -1.62 -19.58
CA GLY A 130 6.41 -1.01 -20.29
C GLY A 130 5.15 -1.87 -20.15
N PHE A 131 4.02 -1.26 -19.78
CA PHE A 131 2.85 -1.98 -19.30
C PHE A 131 2.27 -2.96 -20.33
N GLU A 132 1.98 -2.49 -21.54
CA GLU A 132 1.38 -3.33 -22.60
C GLU A 132 2.31 -4.49 -23.00
N ASP A 133 3.57 -4.17 -23.23
CA ASP A 133 4.60 -5.14 -23.57
C ASP A 133 4.78 -6.20 -22.48
N PHE A 134 4.83 -5.79 -21.20
CA PHE A 134 4.95 -6.72 -20.08
C PHE A 134 3.77 -7.70 -20.00
N LEU A 135 2.55 -7.22 -20.27
CA LEU A 135 1.36 -8.07 -20.31
C LEU A 135 1.42 -9.12 -21.43
N CYS A 136 1.91 -8.75 -22.62
CA CYS A 136 2.12 -9.70 -23.72
C CYS A 136 3.26 -10.69 -23.39
N ASP A 137 4.36 -10.19 -22.84
CA ASP A 137 5.55 -10.97 -22.53
C ASP A 137 5.31 -12.06 -21.47
N LEU A 138 4.29 -11.92 -20.60
CA LEU A 138 3.86 -12.99 -19.68
C LEU A 138 3.53 -14.30 -20.41
N TYR A 139 3.10 -14.22 -21.67
CA TYR A 139 2.78 -15.38 -22.51
C TYR A 139 3.85 -15.66 -23.57
N GLU A 140 4.42 -14.60 -24.16
CA GLU A 140 5.34 -14.72 -25.30
C GLU A 140 6.80 -14.95 -24.86
N GLU A 141 7.21 -14.37 -23.73
CA GLU A 141 8.60 -14.34 -23.25
C GLU A 141 8.73 -14.72 -21.76
N PRO A 142 8.09 -15.81 -21.28
CA PRO A 142 7.94 -16.10 -19.85
C PRO A 142 9.28 -16.31 -19.13
N GLU A 143 10.31 -16.83 -19.81
CA GLU A 143 11.65 -16.99 -19.23
C GLU A 143 12.35 -15.67 -18.96
N ASN A 144 12.13 -14.66 -19.80
CA ASN A 144 12.71 -13.34 -19.59
C ASN A 144 11.92 -12.56 -18.53
N VAL A 145 10.60 -12.73 -18.50
CA VAL A 145 9.76 -12.21 -17.42
C VAL A 145 10.20 -12.77 -16.06
N ARG A 146 10.42 -14.07 -15.92
CA ARG A 146 10.88 -14.65 -14.64
C ARG A 146 12.21 -14.05 -14.18
N LYS A 147 13.17 -13.84 -15.09
CA LYS A 147 14.45 -13.19 -14.75
C LYS A 147 14.26 -11.74 -14.31
N LEU A 148 13.38 -10.98 -14.95
CA LEU A 148 13.09 -9.61 -14.53
C LEU A 148 12.46 -9.59 -13.13
N ILE A 149 11.50 -10.48 -12.88
CA ILE A 149 10.87 -10.62 -11.57
C ILE A 149 11.91 -11.01 -10.52
N ASP A 150 12.82 -11.95 -10.81
CA ASP A 150 13.93 -12.31 -9.90
C ASP A 150 14.79 -11.09 -9.54
N ILE A 151 15.15 -10.24 -10.51
CA ILE A 151 15.92 -9.01 -10.27
C ILE A 151 15.16 -8.05 -9.34
N VAL A 152 13.84 -7.90 -9.53
CA VAL A 152 13.02 -7.03 -8.68
C VAL A 152 12.95 -7.57 -7.25
N PHE A 153 12.64 -8.85 -7.09
CA PHE A 153 12.52 -9.45 -5.76
C PHE A 153 13.84 -9.52 -5.00
N ASP A 154 14.97 -9.78 -5.68
CA ASP A 154 16.29 -9.75 -5.03
C ASP A 154 16.56 -8.35 -4.40
N ALA A 155 16.20 -7.28 -5.09
CA ALA A 155 16.36 -5.92 -4.57
C ALA A 155 15.31 -5.54 -3.51
N GLU A 156 14.07 -6.03 -3.61
CA GLU A 156 13.04 -5.83 -2.58
C GLU A 156 13.37 -6.60 -1.29
N GLU A 157 13.94 -7.81 -1.39
CA GLU A 157 14.43 -8.58 -0.24
C GLU A 157 15.59 -7.86 0.48
N ASP A 158 16.54 -7.29 -0.28
CA ASP A 158 17.60 -6.45 0.27
C ASP A 158 17.02 -5.22 1.00
N LEU A 159 16.04 -4.54 0.40
CA LEU A 159 15.38 -3.38 1.01
C LEU A 159 14.61 -3.75 2.29
N ILE A 160 13.94 -4.90 2.32
CA ILE A 160 13.29 -5.44 3.53
C ILE A 160 14.30 -5.59 4.66
N GLY A 161 15.47 -6.17 4.37
CA GLY A 161 16.57 -6.28 5.33
C GLY A 161 17.05 -4.93 5.86
N GLU A 162 17.18 -3.95 4.97
CA GLU A 162 17.59 -2.58 5.32
C GLU A 162 16.53 -1.85 6.15
N CYS A 163 15.24 -2.00 5.82
CA CYS A 163 14.12 -1.44 6.59
C CYS A 163 14.03 -2.04 7.99
N ALA A 164 14.17 -3.37 8.12
CA ALA A 164 14.21 -4.02 9.42
C ALA A 164 15.38 -3.50 10.29
N ALA A 165 16.58 -3.41 9.70
CA ALA A 165 17.76 -2.86 10.39
C ALA A 165 17.60 -1.38 10.79
N ALA A 166 16.81 -0.61 10.04
CA ALA A 166 16.50 0.78 10.33
C ALA A 166 15.40 0.96 11.40
N GLY A 167 14.75 -0.12 11.85
CA GLY A 167 13.76 -0.10 12.92
C GLY A 167 12.31 0.14 12.48
N PHE A 168 12.00 -0.07 11.20
CA PHE A 168 10.61 -0.11 10.74
C PHE A 168 9.86 -1.31 11.34
N ASP A 169 8.55 -1.17 11.53
CA ASP A 169 7.68 -2.26 11.97
C ASP A 169 7.06 -3.02 10.79
N ALA A 170 7.00 -2.40 9.61
CA ALA A 170 6.52 -3.04 8.38
C ALA A 170 7.16 -2.46 7.11
N VAL A 171 7.08 -3.24 6.03
CA VAL A 171 7.24 -2.75 4.64
C VAL A 171 5.88 -2.80 3.96
N TRP A 172 5.60 -1.80 3.12
CA TRP A 172 4.35 -1.70 2.38
C TRP A 172 4.63 -1.61 0.89
N TRP A 173 4.24 -2.65 0.18
CA TRP A 173 4.28 -2.73 -1.28
C TRP A 173 3.07 -2.04 -1.90
N GLU A 174 3.31 -1.05 -2.76
CA GLU A 174 2.29 -0.47 -3.64
C GLU A 174 2.28 -1.26 -4.94
N ASP A 175 1.27 -2.13 -5.13
CA ASP A 175 1.20 -3.06 -6.25
C ASP A 175 -0.23 -3.30 -6.75
N ASP A 176 -0.59 -2.63 -7.84
CA ASP A 176 -1.94 -2.63 -8.39
C ASP A 176 -2.20 -3.85 -9.28
N TRP A 177 -3.11 -4.71 -8.81
CA TRP A 177 -3.55 -5.90 -9.52
C TRP A 177 -4.96 -5.80 -10.10
N GLY A 178 -5.72 -4.75 -9.78
CA GLY A 178 -7.15 -4.66 -10.08
C GLY A 178 -7.52 -3.65 -11.14
N THR A 179 -8.50 -4.00 -11.97
CA THR A 179 -9.30 -3.04 -12.76
C THR A 179 -10.62 -2.74 -12.04
N GLN A 180 -11.53 -1.97 -12.64
CA GLN A 180 -12.88 -1.77 -12.08
C GLN A 180 -13.77 -3.02 -12.14
N LEU A 181 -13.38 -4.07 -12.87
CA LEU A 181 -14.24 -5.24 -13.13
C LEU A 181 -13.63 -6.57 -12.70
N ALA A 182 -12.32 -6.71 -12.80
CA ALA A 182 -11.59 -7.95 -12.58
C ALA A 182 -10.10 -7.66 -12.30
N PRO A 183 -9.30 -8.66 -11.88
CA PRO A 183 -7.84 -8.53 -11.89
C PRO A 183 -7.30 -8.17 -13.29
N ILE A 184 -6.18 -7.45 -13.35
CA ILE A 184 -5.51 -7.01 -14.60
C ILE A 184 -5.05 -8.21 -15.41
N VAL A 185 -4.56 -9.25 -14.74
CA VAL A 185 -4.13 -10.52 -15.34
C VAL A 185 -4.88 -11.69 -14.73
N ASN A 186 -4.88 -12.82 -15.42
CA ASN A 186 -5.45 -14.06 -14.88
C ASN A 186 -4.78 -14.40 -13.53
N PRO A 187 -5.54 -14.70 -12.45
CA PRO A 187 -4.99 -15.09 -11.15
C PRO A 187 -3.96 -16.23 -11.21
N GLU A 188 -4.03 -17.12 -12.19
CA GLU A 188 -3.01 -18.16 -12.39
C GLU A 188 -1.60 -17.58 -12.67
N LEU A 189 -1.52 -16.42 -13.34
CA LEU A 189 -0.24 -15.75 -13.58
C LEU A 189 0.36 -15.17 -12.30
N LEU A 190 -0.46 -14.65 -11.38
CA LEU A 190 0.01 -14.28 -10.03
C LEU A 190 0.62 -15.51 -9.35
N ARG A 191 -0.10 -16.63 -9.35
CA ARG A 191 0.31 -17.89 -8.69
C ARG A 191 1.59 -18.46 -9.29
N GLU A 192 1.75 -18.38 -10.61
CA GLU A 192 2.94 -18.90 -11.30
C GLU A 192 4.16 -17.99 -11.15
N PHE A 193 4.00 -16.68 -11.42
CA PHE A 193 5.14 -15.78 -11.59
C PHE A 193 5.54 -15.06 -10.29
N PHE A 194 4.58 -14.70 -9.45
CA PHE A 194 4.82 -13.76 -8.34
C PHE A 194 4.67 -14.40 -6.97
N LEU A 195 3.62 -15.19 -6.76
CA LEU A 195 3.27 -15.72 -5.44
C LEU A 195 4.42 -16.48 -4.74
N PRO A 196 5.24 -17.31 -5.43
CA PRO A 196 6.37 -17.98 -4.80
C PRO A 196 7.44 -17.00 -4.29
N ARG A 197 7.66 -15.89 -5.00
CA ARG A 197 8.66 -14.87 -4.66
C ARG A 197 8.15 -13.92 -3.59
N MET A 198 6.89 -13.51 -3.70
CA MET A 198 6.19 -12.78 -2.65
C MET A 198 6.24 -13.57 -1.34
N LYS A 199 5.95 -14.87 -1.36
CA LYS A 199 6.05 -15.72 -0.17
C LYS A 199 7.46 -15.71 0.42
N LYS A 200 8.50 -15.86 -0.40
CA LYS A 200 9.90 -15.83 0.06
C LYS A 200 10.24 -14.49 0.74
N ALA A 201 9.81 -13.38 0.16
CA ALA A 201 10.03 -12.05 0.73
C ALA A 201 9.22 -11.82 2.02
N VAL A 202 7.97 -12.31 2.09
CA VAL A 202 7.17 -12.29 3.33
C VAL A 202 7.82 -13.13 4.43
N ASP A 203 8.24 -14.36 4.12
CA ASP A 203 8.93 -15.23 5.08
C ASP A 203 10.22 -14.56 5.62
N LEU A 204 10.97 -13.88 4.75
CA LEU A 204 12.15 -13.09 5.15
C LEU A 204 11.76 -11.97 6.10
N ALA A 205 10.77 -11.15 5.76
CA ALA A 205 10.30 -10.03 6.58
C ALA A 205 9.85 -10.51 7.98
N HIS A 206 9.05 -11.57 8.04
CA HIS A 206 8.61 -12.18 9.30
C HIS A 206 9.78 -12.72 10.12
N SER A 207 10.80 -13.31 9.48
CA SER A 207 12.03 -13.76 10.17
C SER A 207 12.82 -12.61 10.80
N LEU A 208 12.67 -11.40 10.26
CA LEU A 208 13.27 -10.16 10.76
C LEU A 208 12.35 -9.42 11.75
N GLY A 209 11.14 -9.93 12.00
CA GLY A 209 10.18 -9.38 12.95
C GLY A 209 9.44 -8.14 12.46
N ILE A 210 9.32 -7.95 11.14
CA ILE A 210 8.54 -6.89 10.53
C ILE A 210 7.40 -7.45 9.68
N ASP A 211 6.30 -6.72 9.63
CA ASP A 211 5.10 -7.11 8.88
C ASP A 211 5.21 -6.70 7.39
N ILE A 212 4.43 -7.33 6.52
CA ILE A 212 4.27 -6.93 5.11
C ILE A 212 2.84 -6.48 4.84
N TRP A 213 2.73 -5.26 4.31
CA TRP A 213 1.49 -4.71 3.81
C TRP A 213 1.50 -4.67 2.28
N LEU A 214 0.34 -4.87 1.67
CA LEU A 214 0.15 -4.75 0.23
C LEU A 214 -1.00 -3.78 -0.06
N HIS A 215 -0.74 -2.78 -0.90
CA HIS A 215 -1.78 -1.98 -1.53
C HIS A 215 -2.12 -2.54 -2.90
N SER A 216 -3.41 -2.52 -3.24
CA SER A 216 -3.87 -2.60 -4.62
C SER A 216 -5.14 -1.77 -4.80
N CYS A 217 -5.22 -1.05 -5.91
CA CYS A 217 -6.44 -0.49 -6.47
C CYS A 217 -7.26 -1.55 -7.21
N GLY A 218 -8.52 -1.21 -7.51
CA GLY A 218 -9.43 -2.04 -8.28
C GLY A 218 -9.98 -3.28 -7.57
N TYR A 219 -10.56 -4.18 -8.37
CA TYR A 219 -11.12 -5.45 -7.95
C TYR A 219 -10.03 -6.51 -7.86
N ILE A 220 -9.78 -7.00 -6.65
CA ILE A 220 -8.80 -8.05 -6.35
C ILE A 220 -9.36 -9.13 -5.42
N TYR A 221 -10.67 -9.16 -5.21
CA TYR A 221 -11.33 -10.11 -4.30
C TYR A 221 -10.84 -11.55 -4.49
N ASP A 222 -10.69 -11.96 -5.75
CA ASP A 222 -10.31 -13.32 -6.13
C ASP A 222 -8.84 -13.65 -5.81
N LEU A 223 -8.01 -12.63 -5.53
CA LEU A 223 -6.60 -12.76 -5.16
C LEU A 223 -6.39 -12.76 -3.63
N ILE A 224 -7.35 -12.26 -2.86
CA ILE A 224 -7.24 -12.15 -1.39
C ILE A 224 -6.90 -13.49 -0.71
N PRO A 225 -7.49 -14.65 -1.11
CA PRO A 225 -7.11 -15.94 -0.54
C PRO A 225 -5.62 -16.28 -0.73
N ASP A 226 -5.05 -15.96 -1.90
CA ASP A 226 -3.64 -16.20 -2.19
C ASP A 226 -2.75 -15.30 -1.33
N LEU A 227 -3.10 -14.02 -1.18
CA LEU A 227 -2.39 -13.06 -0.32
C LEU A 227 -2.41 -13.48 1.16
N ILE A 228 -3.55 -13.96 1.66
CA ILE A 228 -3.65 -14.54 3.01
C ILE A 228 -2.74 -15.76 3.13
N SER A 229 -2.71 -16.63 2.12
CA SER A 229 -1.96 -17.89 2.17
C SER A 229 -0.46 -17.73 2.30
N ILE A 230 0.08 -16.60 1.80
CA ILE A 230 1.52 -16.29 1.88
C ILE A 230 1.87 -15.44 3.10
N GLY A 231 0.88 -15.01 3.90
CA GLY A 231 1.10 -14.27 5.14
C GLY A 231 1.17 -12.75 4.99
N ILE A 232 0.51 -12.14 4.00
CA ILE A 232 0.33 -10.68 4.00
C ILE A 232 -0.43 -10.26 5.26
N ASP A 233 0.17 -9.37 6.06
CA ASP A 233 -0.38 -8.95 7.34
C ASP A 233 -1.45 -7.86 7.18
N GLY A 234 -1.21 -6.94 6.24
CA GLY A 234 -2.07 -5.79 5.97
C GLY A 234 -2.46 -5.67 4.49
N LEU A 235 -3.75 -5.57 4.20
CA LEU A 235 -4.25 -5.34 2.84
C LEU A 235 -4.91 -3.97 2.73
N ASN A 236 -4.30 -3.07 1.96
CA ASN A 236 -4.89 -1.80 1.61
C ASN A 236 -5.64 -1.86 0.29
N LEU A 237 -6.96 -1.76 0.35
CA LEU A 237 -7.82 -1.70 -0.82
C LEU A 237 -8.11 -0.24 -1.15
N GLY A 238 -7.59 0.27 -2.27
CA GLY A 238 -7.86 1.64 -2.72
C GLY A 238 -9.37 1.91 -2.91
N GLN A 239 -10.13 0.87 -3.24
CA GLN A 239 -11.57 0.89 -3.44
C GLN A 239 -12.24 -0.26 -2.67
N VAL A 240 -12.34 -0.13 -1.35
CA VAL A 240 -12.89 -1.17 -0.45
C VAL A 240 -14.27 -1.64 -0.92
N SER A 241 -15.17 -0.71 -1.23
CA SER A 241 -16.55 -1.02 -1.62
C SER A 241 -16.67 -1.82 -2.92
N LEU A 242 -15.73 -1.65 -3.86
CA LEU A 242 -15.69 -2.40 -5.12
C LEU A 242 -15.51 -3.91 -4.90
N ASN A 243 -14.80 -4.30 -3.83
CA ASN A 243 -14.54 -5.69 -3.48
C ASN A 243 -15.66 -6.30 -2.60
N GLY A 244 -16.63 -5.48 -2.18
CA GLY A 244 -17.78 -5.91 -1.36
C GLY A 244 -17.44 -6.07 0.11
N VAL A 245 -17.77 -5.05 0.92
CA VAL A 245 -17.42 -4.97 2.35
C VAL A 245 -17.95 -6.17 3.14
N GLU A 246 -19.22 -6.52 2.99
CA GLU A 246 -19.87 -7.57 3.77
C GLU A 246 -19.33 -8.97 3.44
N ARG A 247 -19.08 -9.23 2.15
CA ARG A 247 -18.51 -10.52 1.71
C ARG A 247 -17.05 -10.65 2.16
N MET A 248 -16.26 -9.58 2.07
CA MET A 248 -14.89 -9.57 2.61
C MET A 248 -14.88 -9.81 4.11
N GLY A 249 -15.74 -9.12 4.86
CA GLY A 249 -15.87 -9.32 6.30
C GLY A 249 -16.23 -10.76 6.67
N LYS A 250 -17.20 -11.35 5.97
CA LYS A 250 -17.64 -12.73 6.19
C LYS A 250 -16.56 -13.77 5.85
N GLU A 251 -15.84 -13.59 4.76
CA GLU A 251 -14.92 -14.62 4.23
C GLU A 251 -13.49 -14.47 4.73
N PHE A 252 -13.04 -13.23 4.98
CA PHE A 252 -11.65 -12.88 5.28
C PHE A 252 -11.46 -12.16 6.62
N GLY A 253 -12.55 -11.73 7.27
CA GLY A 253 -12.48 -11.18 8.63
C GLY A 253 -11.82 -12.15 9.60
N GLY A 254 -10.86 -11.64 10.39
CA GLY A 254 -10.07 -12.48 11.30
C GLY A 254 -8.88 -13.22 10.65
N LYS A 255 -8.63 -13.01 9.34
CA LYS A 255 -7.54 -13.67 8.60
C LYS A 255 -6.52 -12.69 8.01
N ILE A 256 -6.92 -11.45 7.73
CA ILE A 256 -6.05 -10.37 7.27
C ILE A 256 -6.52 -9.03 7.83
N CYS A 257 -5.58 -8.12 8.10
CA CYS A 257 -5.93 -6.79 8.55
C CYS A 257 -6.24 -5.88 7.35
N PHE A 258 -7.45 -5.31 7.30
CA PHE A 258 -7.84 -4.39 6.24
C PHE A 258 -7.40 -2.97 6.57
N LEU A 259 -6.63 -2.36 5.68
CA LEU A 259 -6.35 -0.93 5.69
C LEU A 259 -7.36 -0.24 4.80
N THR A 260 -8.30 0.48 5.39
CA THR A 260 -9.47 0.96 4.67
C THR A 260 -9.40 2.47 4.49
N PRO A 261 -9.13 3.00 3.29
CA PRO A 261 -9.42 4.40 3.00
C PRO A 261 -10.94 4.59 2.94
N GLY A 262 -11.42 5.79 3.27
CA GLY A 262 -12.73 6.21 2.79
C GLY A 262 -12.74 6.28 1.26
N ASN A 263 -13.89 6.11 0.64
CA ASN A 263 -13.96 6.08 -0.81
C ASN A 263 -13.79 7.48 -1.41
N TYR A 264 -12.57 7.79 -1.84
CA TYR A 264 -12.20 9.09 -2.43
C TYR A 264 -12.50 9.18 -3.94
N GLN A 265 -13.05 8.14 -4.56
CA GLN A 265 -13.40 8.13 -6.00
C GLN A 265 -14.91 8.23 -6.25
N SER A 266 -15.75 7.92 -5.25
CA SER A 266 -17.20 8.09 -5.33
C SER A 266 -17.78 8.77 -4.10
N THR A 267 -17.90 8.10 -2.95
CA THR A 267 -18.64 8.59 -1.77
C THR A 267 -18.09 9.93 -1.26
N GLY A 268 -16.77 10.10 -1.26
CA GLY A 268 -16.10 11.34 -0.89
C GLY A 268 -16.34 12.49 -1.89
N ILE A 269 -16.56 12.20 -3.18
CA ILE A 269 -16.75 13.21 -4.22
C ILE A 269 -18.22 13.59 -4.37
N THR A 270 -19.10 12.61 -4.57
CA THR A 270 -20.51 12.86 -4.95
C THR A 270 -21.50 12.49 -3.85
N GLY A 271 -21.05 11.83 -2.77
CA GLY A 271 -21.89 11.46 -1.65
C GLY A 271 -22.18 12.63 -0.71
N THR A 272 -23.10 12.41 0.21
CA THR A 272 -23.41 13.29 1.33
C THR A 272 -22.48 13.01 2.51
N VAL A 273 -22.39 13.99 3.42
CA VAL A 273 -21.70 13.80 4.70
C VAL A 273 -22.22 12.56 5.45
N GLN A 274 -23.53 12.30 5.44
CA GLN A 274 -24.09 11.13 6.13
C GLN A 274 -23.63 9.82 5.48
N GLU A 275 -23.61 9.74 4.15
CA GLU A 275 -23.13 8.54 3.45
C GLU A 275 -21.65 8.24 3.73
N ILE A 276 -20.81 9.26 3.94
CA ILE A 276 -19.42 9.07 4.39
C ILE A 276 -19.38 8.43 5.78
N PHE A 277 -20.21 8.90 6.72
CA PHE A 277 -20.28 8.30 8.06
C PHE A 277 -20.79 6.86 8.02
N ASP A 278 -21.84 6.61 7.24
CA ASP A 278 -22.44 5.28 7.07
C ASP A 278 -21.44 4.30 6.43
N GLU A 279 -20.64 4.76 5.45
CA GLU A 279 -19.59 3.95 4.81
C GLU A 279 -18.49 3.55 5.81
N ILE A 280 -17.99 4.50 6.60
CA ILE A 280 -16.95 4.20 7.60
C ILE A 280 -17.49 3.28 8.69
N GLU A 281 -18.72 3.51 9.17
CA GLU A 281 -19.38 2.62 10.12
C GLU A 281 -19.49 1.19 9.57
N LYS A 282 -19.90 1.07 8.31
CA LYS A 282 -19.99 -0.21 7.60
C LYS A 282 -18.64 -0.92 7.55
N PHE A 283 -17.55 -0.23 7.26
CA PHE A 283 -16.21 -0.83 7.33
C PHE A 283 -15.91 -1.36 8.73
N THR A 284 -16.17 -0.57 9.78
CA THR A 284 -15.90 -1.00 11.16
C THR A 284 -16.73 -2.19 11.61
N ILE A 285 -17.98 -2.30 11.15
CA ILE A 285 -18.88 -3.39 11.53
C ILE A 285 -18.46 -4.71 10.86
N HIS A 286 -18.00 -4.65 9.61
CA HIS A 286 -17.79 -5.84 8.81
C HIS A 286 -16.32 -6.28 8.71
N LEU A 287 -15.38 -5.35 8.70
CA LEU A 287 -13.96 -5.64 8.45
C LEU A 287 -13.14 -5.74 9.74
N ASN A 288 -13.61 -5.16 10.85
CA ASN A 288 -13.00 -5.32 12.15
C ASN A 288 -13.70 -6.43 12.97
N THR A 289 -12.94 -7.08 13.85
CA THR A 289 -13.46 -8.00 14.88
C THR A 289 -13.06 -7.51 16.27
N GLU A 290 -13.60 -8.12 17.33
CA GLU A 290 -13.13 -7.85 18.70
C GLU A 290 -11.63 -8.12 18.87
N LYS A 291 -11.09 -9.05 18.07
CA LYS A 291 -9.66 -9.38 18.07
C LYS A 291 -8.83 -8.37 17.27
N GLY A 292 -9.43 -7.49 16.48
CA GLY A 292 -8.74 -6.64 15.50
C GLY A 292 -9.11 -7.00 14.07
N GLY A 293 -8.27 -6.59 13.11
CA GLY A 293 -8.45 -6.84 11.69
C GLY A 293 -8.67 -5.59 10.83
N MET A 294 -8.56 -4.39 11.39
CA MET A 294 -8.73 -3.15 10.63
C MET A 294 -7.80 -2.05 11.11
N VAL A 295 -7.31 -1.25 10.17
CA VAL A 295 -6.70 0.07 10.40
C VAL A 295 -7.48 1.08 9.55
N GLY A 296 -8.02 2.12 10.18
CA GLY A 296 -8.69 3.20 9.45
C GLY A 296 -7.66 4.11 8.80
N LEU A 297 -7.74 4.30 7.48
CA LEU A 297 -6.81 5.13 6.72
C LEU A 297 -7.47 6.45 6.33
N VAL A 298 -7.00 7.53 6.94
CA VAL A 298 -7.39 8.89 6.61
C VAL A 298 -6.43 9.41 5.54
N SER A 299 -6.84 9.29 4.28
CA SER A 299 -6.14 9.94 3.17
C SER A 299 -6.13 11.45 3.39
N ALA A 300 -4.98 12.11 3.22
CA ALA A 300 -4.88 13.53 3.47
C ALA A 300 -5.85 14.33 2.59
N VAL A 301 -6.50 15.34 3.19
CA VAL A 301 -7.36 16.31 2.51
C VAL A 301 -6.62 17.00 1.35
N SER A 302 -5.31 17.15 1.49
CA SER A 302 -4.39 17.80 0.54
C SER A 302 -3.85 16.89 -0.58
N THR A 303 -4.05 15.56 -0.53
CA THR A 303 -3.48 14.65 -1.54
C THR A 303 -4.56 13.94 -2.36
N ARG A 304 -5.39 13.08 -1.74
CA ARG A 304 -6.35 12.21 -2.45
C ARG A 304 -7.81 12.65 -2.39
N LEU A 305 -8.18 13.56 -1.49
CA LEU A 305 -9.50 14.24 -1.53
C LEU A 305 -9.45 15.54 -2.35
N GLY A 306 -8.25 15.96 -2.78
CA GLY A 306 -8.05 17.10 -3.68
C GLY A 306 -8.58 16.87 -5.11
N TYR A 307 -9.02 15.65 -5.46
CA TYR A 307 -9.58 15.29 -6.76
C TYR A 307 -11.07 15.67 -6.94
N GLY A 308 -11.50 16.79 -6.34
CA GLY A 308 -12.82 17.36 -6.59
C GLY A 308 -13.90 17.06 -5.54
N ALA A 309 -13.53 16.55 -4.36
CA ALA A 309 -14.48 16.42 -3.26
C ALA A 309 -14.91 17.80 -2.71
N PRO A 310 -16.20 18.03 -2.42
CA PRO A 310 -16.65 19.19 -1.66
C PRO A 310 -15.91 19.30 -0.32
N LEU A 311 -15.60 20.53 0.11
CA LEU A 311 -14.86 20.77 1.36
C LEU A 311 -15.54 20.11 2.56
N GLU A 312 -16.87 20.15 2.64
CA GLU A 312 -17.62 19.47 3.71
C GLU A 312 -17.37 17.96 3.76
N ASN A 313 -17.26 17.29 2.60
CA ASN A 313 -16.98 15.86 2.51
C ASN A 313 -15.54 15.56 2.91
N ALA A 314 -14.60 16.38 2.42
CA ALA A 314 -13.19 16.23 2.77
C ALA A 314 -12.96 16.40 4.28
N LEU A 315 -13.71 17.28 4.94
CA LEU A 315 -13.70 17.46 6.40
C LEU A 315 -14.53 16.40 7.15
N ALA A 316 -15.52 15.79 6.51
CA ALA A 316 -16.35 14.74 7.09
C ALA A 316 -15.57 13.43 7.26
N LEU A 317 -14.72 13.07 6.30
CA LEU A 317 -13.97 11.82 6.34
C LEU A 317 -13.11 11.63 7.61
N PRO A 318 -12.20 12.56 7.98
CA PRO A 318 -11.44 12.42 9.22
C PRO A 318 -12.36 12.34 10.45
N ARG A 319 -13.48 13.08 10.47
CA ARG A 319 -14.44 13.05 11.58
C ARG A 319 -15.18 11.72 11.69
N ALA A 320 -15.50 11.08 10.57
CA ALA A 320 -16.11 9.75 10.56
C ALA A 320 -15.13 8.72 11.14
N PHE A 321 -13.88 8.73 10.69
CA PHE A 321 -12.84 7.87 11.26
C PHE A 321 -12.58 8.15 12.74
N GLU A 322 -12.51 9.41 13.18
CA GLU A 322 -12.37 9.76 14.60
C GLU A 322 -13.56 9.32 15.46
N LYS A 323 -14.77 9.23 14.87
CA LYS A 323 -15.97 8.75 15.57
C LYS A 323 -15.95 7.25 15.80
N TYR A 324 -15.53 6.46 14.80
CA TYR A 324 -15.63 5.00 14.84
C TYR A 324 -14.30 4.30 15.17
N CYS A 325 -13.17 4.98 15.03
CA CYS A 325 -11.82 4.46 15.25
C CYS A 325 -10.98 5.39 16.13
N GLY A 326 -9.74 4.98 16.41
CA GLY A 326 -8.75 5.76 17.14
C GLY A 326 -8.88 5.68 18.65
N ARG A 327 -7.85 6.20 19.34
CA ARG A 327 -7.69 6.15 20.81
C ARG A 327 -8.88 6.73 21.60
N TRP A 328 -9.65 7.61 20.96
CA TRP A 328 -10.77 8.34 21.55
C TRP A 328 -12.07 7.54 21.54
N ASN A 329 -12.12 6.42 20.81
CA ASN A 329 -13.27 5.54 20.71
C ASN A 329 -12.88 4.08 21.06
N PRO A 330 -12.89 3.70 22.35
CA PRO A 330 -12.54 2.35 22.75
C PRO A 330 -13.57 1.33 22.22
N ILE A 331 -13.11 0.14 21.82
CA ILE A 331 -14.01 -0.96 21.47
C ILE A 331 -14.79 -1.33 22.74
N LYS A 332 -16.13 -1.33 22.65
CA LYS A 332 -16.99 -1.79 23.75
C LYS A 332 -16.75 -3.29 23.92
N ARG A 333 -16.12 -3.66 25.04
CA ARG A 333 -15.85 -5.05 25.44
C ARG A 333 -17.10 -5.78 25.89
#